data_AF-A0A352NGR4-F1
#
_entry.id   AF-A0A352NGR4-F1
#
_cell.length_a   1.000
_cell.length_b   1.000
_cell.length_c   1.000
_cell.angle_alpha   90.00
_cell.angle_beta   90.00
_cell.angle_gamma   90.00
#
_symmetry.space_group_name_H-M   'P 1'
#
loop_
_entity.id
_entity.type
_entity.pdbx_description
1 polymer ?
#
loop_
_entity_poly.entity_id
_entity_poly.type
_entity_poly.pdbx_seq_one_letter_code
_entity_poly.pdbx_strand_id
1 'polypeptide(L)' 'MRFLREIAGHQQIVQTLMNAVASGHVVHAYLFAGPAGVGKATTARAFARALLCSQPVGGDACGGCRTCR' A
#
# COMPACT_ATOMS: atom_id res chain seq x y z
N MET A 1 -0.55 12.00 4.52
CA MET A 1 -0.64 10.52 4.42
C MET A 1 0.07 10.06 3.16
N ARG A 2 0.96 9.06 3.25
CA ARG A 2 1.85 8.63 2.14
C ARG A 2 1.21 7.59 1.23
N PHE A 3 1.68 7.52 -0.02
CA PHE A 3 1.33 6.51 -1.03
C PHE A 3 2.33 5.34 -1.05
N LEU A 4 1.96 4.19 -1.64
CA LEU A 4 2.88 3.06 -1.77
C LEU A 4 4.12 3.43 -2.59
N ARG A 5 3.94 4.19 -3.68
CA ARG A 5 5.03 4.68 -4.54
C ARG A 5 6.02 5.61 -3.83
N GLU A 6 5.68 6.15 -2.66
CA GLU A 6 6.53 7.05 -1.87
C GLU A 6 7.39 6.32 -0.83
N ILE A 7 7.25 5.00 -0.71
CA ILE A 7 8.05 4.19 0.22
C ILE A 7 9.44 3.96 -0.37
N ALA A 8 10.47 4.52 0.28
CA ALA A 8 11.87 4.36 -0.13
C ALA A 8 12.45 2.99 0.29
N GLY A 9 13.33 2.43 -0.54
CA GLY A 9 14.17 1.24 -0.26
C GLY A 9 13.49 -0.13 -0.37
N HIS A 10 12.15 -0.19 -0.44
CA HIS A 10 11.37 -1.44 -0.47
C HIS A 10 10.72 -1.70 -1.84
N GLN A 11 11.37 -1.35 -2.96
CA GLN A 11 10.72 -1.33 -4.28
C GLN A 11 10.06 -2.67 -4.67
N GLN A 12 10.70 -3.81 -4.39
CA GLN A 12 10.14 -5.13 -4.73
C GLN A 12 8.87 -5.43 -3.92
N ILE A 13 8.86 -5.09 -2.63
CA ILE A 13 7.69 -5.27 -1.75
C ILE A 13 6.57 -4.33 -2.17
N VAL A 14 6.89 -3.06 -2.44
CA VAL A 14 5.94 -2.06 -2.93
C VAL A 14 5.28 -2.54 -4.23
N GLN A 15 6.06 -3.01 -5.19
CA GLN A 15 5.54 -3.53 -6.45
C GLN A 15 4.62 -4.74 -6.24
N THR A 16 5.00 -5.66 -5.33
CA THR A 16 4.18 -6.83 -5.01
C THR A 16 2.82 -6.42 -4.43
N LEU A 17 2.81 -5.45 -3.50
CA LEU A 17 1.59 -4.92 -2.91
C LEU A 17 0.73 -4.20 -3.95
N MET A 18 1.32 -3.36 -4.80
CA MET A 18 0.61 -2.68 -5.89
C MET A 18 -0.02 -3.68 -6.87
N ASN A 19 0.71 -4.74 -7.22
CA ASN A 19 0.18 -5.80 -8.09
C ASN A 19 -0.99 -6.55 -7.45
N ALA A 20 -0.95 -6.81 -6.14
CA ALA A 20 -2.05 -7.44 -5.41
C ALA A 20 -3.32 -6.57 -5.46
N VAL A 21 -3.19 -5.25 -5.27
CA VAL A 21 -4.32 -4.32 -5.39
C VAL A 21 -4.82 -4.25 -6.84
N ALA A 22 -3.92 -4.10 -7.81
CA ALA A 22 -4.28 -3.94 -9.22
C ALA A 22 -4.97 -5.18 -9.81
N SER A 23 -4.59 -6.38 -9.36
CA SER A 23 -5.18 -7.64 -9.81
C SER A 23 -6.42 -8.06 -9.02
N GLY A 24 -6.72 -7.41 -7.89
CA GLY A 24 -7.77 -7.84 -6.97
C GLY A 24 -7.44 -9.12 -6.19
N HIS A 25 -6.25 -9.70 -6.36
CA HIS A 25 -5.80 -10.90 -5.65
C HIS A 25 -5.10 -10.53 -4.34
N VAL A 26 -5.89 -10.09 -3.35
CA VAL A 26 -5.40 -9.71 -2.03
C VAL A 26 -5.56 -10.87 -1.05
N VAL A 27 -4.50 -11.21 -0.32
CA VAL A 27 -4.58 -12.26 0.72
C VAL A 27 -5.21 -11.72 2.00
N HIS A 28 -5.77 -12.62 2.81
CA HIS A 28 -6.52 -12.28 4.01
C HIS A 28 -5.68 -11.58 5.10
N ALA A 29 -4.37 -11.85 5.17
CA ALA A 29 -3.50 -11.32 6.21
C ALA A 29 -2.08 -11.02 5.70
N TYR A 30 -1.49 -9.94 6.21
CA TYR A 30 -0.11 -9.52 5.93
C TYR A 30 0.64 -9.27 7.23
N LEU A 31 1.83 -9.85 7.35
CA LEU A 31 2.77 -9.57 8.45
C LEU A 31 3.91 -8.69 7.94
N PHE A 32 3.96 -7.44 8.39
CA PHE A 32 5.09 -6.56 8.13
C PHE A 32 6.14 -6.73 9.23
N ALA A 33 7.27 -7.35 8.92
CA ALA A 33 8.35 -7.66 9.88
C ALA A 33 9.66 -6.94 9.56
N GLY A 34 10.51 -6.72 10.56
CA GLY A 34 11.81 -6.06 10.43
C GLY A 34 12.18 -5.11 11.59
N PRO A 35 13.38 -4.50 11.57
CA PRO A 35 13.87 -3.61 12.64
C PRO A 35 13.00 -2.38 12.91
N ALA A 36 13.18 -1.74 14.06
CA ALA A 36 12.54 -0.45 14.35
C ALA A 36 12.96 0.61 13.31
N GLY A 37 12.04 1.51 12.94
CA GLY A 37 12.32 2.59 11.97
C GLY A 37 12.30 2.20 10.49
N VAL A 38 12.29 0.91 10.13
CA VAL A 38 12.36 0.46 8.72
C VAL A 38 11.12 0.77 7.86
N GLY A 39 10.07 1.35 8.45
CA GLY A 39 8.86 1.79 7.72
C GLY A 39 7.66 0.84 7.76
N LYS A 40 7.67 -0.24 8.56
CA LYS A 40 6.59 -1.25 8.64
C LYS A 40 5.18 -0.65 8.74
N ALA A 41 4.94 0.17 9.77
CA ALA A 41 3.64 0.78 10.01
C ALA A 41 3.26 1.80 8.92
N THR A 42 4.26 2.47 8.32
CA THR A 42 4.05 3.40 7.21
C THR A 42 3.58 2.65 5.97
N THR A 43 4.27 1.58 5.59
CA THR A 43 3.90 0.72 4.46
C THR A 43 2.54 0.07 4.67
N ALA A 44 2.28 -0.49 5.86
CA ALA A 44 0.99 -1.11 6.18
C ALA A 44 -0.18 -0.12 6.04
N ARG A 45 -0.03 1.12 6.51
CA ARG A 45 -1.06 2.17 6.36
C ARG A 45 -1.23 2.63 4.91
N ALA A 46 -0.14 2.77 4.15
CA ALA A 46 -0.23 3.12 2.73
C ALA A 46 -0.96 2.03 1.93
N PHE A 47 -0.64 0.76 2.20
CA PHE A 47 -1.32 -0.38 1.57
C PHE A 47 -2.80 -0.47 1.93
N ALA A 48 -3.15 -0.30 3.22
CA ALA A 48 -4.55 -0.26 3.64
C ALA A 48 -5.35 0.84 2.93
N ARG A 49 -4.74 2.01 2.71
CA ARG A 49 -5.37 3.10 1.95
C ARG A 49 -5.59 2.73 0.47
N ALA A 50 -4.64 2.04 -0.15
CA ALA A 50 -4.79 1.54 -1.52
C ALA A 50 -5.92 0.50 -1.63
N LEU A 51 -6.03 -0.42 -0.65
CA LEU A 51 -7.09 -1.43 -0.59
C LEU A 51 -8.49 -0.82 -0.41
N LEU A 52 -8.61 0.22 0.42
CA LEU A 52 -9.89 0.85 0.73
C LEU A 52 -10.25 1.98 -0.26
N CYS A 53 -9.39 2.24 -1.25
CA CYS A 53 -9.65 3.23 -2.28
C CYS A 53 -10.76 2.73 -3.21
N SER A 54 -11.77 3.56 -3.49
CA SER A 54 -12.85 3.20 -4.42
C SER A 54 -12.43 3.25 -5.89
N GLN A 55 -11.31 3.91 -6.20
CA GLN A 55 -10.81 4.12 -7.55
C GLN A 55 -9.27 4.05 -7.57
N PRO A 56 -8.65 2.91 -7.22
CA PRO A 56 -7.20 2.79 -7.18
C PRO A 56 -6.59 3.01 -8.58
N VAL A 57 -5.41 3.64 -8.62
CA VAL A 57 -4.68 3.94 -9.88
C VAL A 57 -3.38 3.16 -9.86
N GLY A 58 -3.23 2.20 -10.77
CA GLY A 58 -2.02 1.38 -10.87
C GLY A 58 -1.70 0.58 -9.60
N GLY A 59 -2.71 0.20 -8.82
CA GLY A 59 -2.53 -0.51 -7.55
C GLY A 59 -2.18 0.38 -6.35
N ASP A 60 -2.26 1.70 -6.49
CA ASP A 60 -2.05 2.66 -5.41
C ASP A 60 -3.30 3.52 -5.17
N ALA A 61 -3.36 4.19 -4.02
CA ALA A 61 -4.48 5.06 -3.66
C ALA A 61 -4.55 6.29 -4.58
N CYS A 62 -5.76 6.68 -5.00
CA CYS A 62 -5.96 7.84 -5.89
C CYS A 62 -5.78 9.21 -5.22
N GLY A 63 -5.86 9.27 -3.90
CA GLY A 63 -5.75 10.53 -3.15
C GLY A 63 -6.99 11.44 -3.20
N GLY A 64 -7.97 11.19 -4.08
CA GLY A 64 -9.12 12.08 -4.29
C GLY A 64 -10.48 11.58 -3.79
N CYS A 65 -10.65 10.27 -3.58
CA CYS A 65 -11.92 9.67 -3.14
C CYS A 65 -12.20 9.89 -1.64
N ARG A 66 -13.45 9.62 -1.20
CA ARG A 66 -13.87 9.79 0.21
C ARG A 66 -12.99 9.04 1.20
N THR A 67 -12.55 7.83 0.87
CA THR A 67 -11.66 7.03 1.75
C THR A 67 -10.22 7.53 1.75
N CYS A 68 -9.82 8.22 0.67
CA CYS A 68 -8.47 8.75 0.55
C CYS A 68 -8.31 10.13 1.22
N ARG A 69 -9.37 10.94 1.30
CA ARG A 69 -9.35 12.21 2.05
C ARG A 69 -9.49 11.95 3.54
#